data_AF-A0A409WSP9-F1
#
_entry.id   AF-A0A409WSP9-F1
#
_cell.length_a   1.000
_cell.length_b   1.000
_cell.length_c   1.000
_cell.angle_alpha   90.00
_cell.angle_beta   90.00
_cell.angle_gamma   90.00
#
_symmetry.space_group_name_H-M   'P 1'
#
loop_
_entity.id
_entity.type
_entity.pdbx_description
1 polymer ?
#
loop_
_entity_poly.entity_id
_entity_poly.type
_entity_poly.pdbx_seq_one_letter_code
_entity_poly.pdbx_strand_id
1 'polypeptide(L)'
;MVAAAGFNARHPESYFVSRSLLDPPMQLVMSIFLWVEREQQALRDQIIANSRAEDDAAVLFQQTPNTPIWKYQPFSSSEFRNFLAHSTSIIQQAEESARQSLSNLPANIANSFKGSMVTAHTRQLEHQQIIEASTSHFSMQLSYLGGAVNSLATLKKTTDAHGKEQLNTDIVIASAVRYHEASKLGL
;
A
#
# COMPACT_ATOMS: atom_id res chain seq x y z
N MET A 1 -9.68 2.08 28.72
CA MET A 1 -11.09 1.65 28.87
C MET A 1 -11.80 2.22 30.11
N VAL A 2 -11.09 2.70 31.14
CA VAL A 2 -11.70 3.16 32.41
C VAL A 2 -12.60 4.41 32.25
N ALA A 3 -12.18 5.40 31.46
CA ALA A 3 -13.00 6.57 31.13
C ALA A 3 -14.28 6.21 30.34
N ALA A 4 -14.16 5.22 29.44
CA ALA A 4 -15.26 4.66 28.66
C ALA A 4 -16.23 3.79 29.50
N ALA A 5 -15.96 3.59 30.79
CA ALA A 5 -16.91 3.05 31.78
C ALA A 5 -17.50 4.11 32.73
N GLY A 6 -17.12 5.39 32.59
CA GLY A 6 -17.68 6.51 33.38
C GLY A 6 -16.88 6.87 34.64
N PHE A 7 -15.76 6.18 34.86
CA PHE A 7 -14.83 6.52 35.94
C PHE A 7 -13.94 7.69 35.56
N ASN A 8 -13.54 8.47 36.57
CA ASN A 8 -12.54 9.52 36.39
C ASN A 8 -11.22 8.92 35.90
N ALA A 9 -10.82 9.25 34.67
CA ALA A 9 -9.61 8.72 34.05
C ALA A 9 -8.31 9.05 34.82
N ARG A 10 -8.32 10.14 35.61
CA ARG A 10 -7.16 10.59 36.39
C ARG A 10 -7.08 9.92 37.77
N HIS A 11 -8.23 9.57 38.34
CA HIS A 11 -8.34 8.92 39.64
C HIS A 11 -9.47 7.88 39.59
N PRO A 12 -9.22 6.66 39.08
CA PRO A 12 -10.23 5.62 38.88
C PRO A 12 -11.02 5.28 40.15
N GLU A 13 -10.38 5.39 41.31
CA GLU A 13 -10.91 5.02 42.62
C GLU A 13 -11.81 6.09 43.27
N SER A 14 -11.89 7.30 42.71
CA SER A 14 -12.42 8.46 43.46
C SER A 14 -13.93 8.61 43.33
N TYR A 15 -14.44 8.80 42.12
CA TYR A 15 -15.87 8.99 41.88
C TYR A 15 -16.27 8.70 40.43
N PHE A 16 -17.54 8.35 40.26
CA PHE A 16 -18.19 8.17 38.98
C PHE A 16 -18.64 9.52 38.42
N VAL A 17 -18.33 9.81 37.16
CA VAL A 17 -18.78 11.01 36.46
C VAL A 17 -19.98 10.64 35.60
N SER A 18 -21.16 11.15 35.97
CA SER A 18 -22.36 10.91 35.17
C SER A 18 -22.21 11.54 33.79
N ARG A 19 -22.36 10.72 32.75
CA ARG A 19 -22.27 11.17 31.35
C ARG A 19 -23.42 12.05 30.90
N SER A 20 -24.54 11.98 31.60
CA SER A 20 -25.72 12.80 31.33
C SER A 20 -25.54 14.29 31.65
N LEU A 21 -24.43 14.68 32.27
CA LEU A 21 -24.12 16.09 32.53
C LEU A 21 -23.40 16.77 31.36
N LEU A 22 -22.91 16.00 30.38
CA LEU A 22 -22.30 16.54 29.18
C LEU A 22 -23.33 16.51 28.05
N ASP A 23 -23.89 17.67 27.72
CA ASP A 23 -24.67 17.85 26.49
C ASP A 23 -23.72 18.28 25.37
N PRO A 24 -23.27 17.35 24.50
CA PRO A 24 -22.41 17.72 23.39
C PRO A 24 -23.18 18.63 22.41
N PRO A 25 -22.50 19.61 21.79
CA PRO A 25 -23.11 20.42 20.74
C PRO A 25 -23.68 19.54 19.63
N MET A 26 -24.93 19.77 19.23
CA MET A 26 -25.62 18.95 18.22
C MET A 26 -24.84 18.82 16.91
N GLN A 27 -24.14 19.89 16.51
CA GLN A 27 -23.29 19.88 15.30
C GLN A 27 -22.15 18.87 15.40
N LEU A 28 -21.53 18.72 16.57
CA LEU A 28 -20.48 17.74 16.80
C LEU A 28 -21.04 16.31 16.70
N VAL A 29 -22.18 16.06 17.34
CA VAL A 29 -22.88 14.78 17.29
C VAL A 29 -23.19 14.38 15.85
N MET A 30 -23.78 15.30 15.08
CA MET A 30 -24.08 15.07 13.65
C MET A 30 -22.81 14.79 12.83
N SER A 31 -21.71 15.54 13.06
CA SER A 31 -20.46 15.31 12.34
C SER A 31 -19.83 13.95 12.63
N ILE A 32 -19.90 13.49 13.89
CA ILE A 32 -19.38 12.18 14.30
C ILE A 32 -20.22 11.07 13.68
N PHE A 33 -21.55 11.14 13.77
CA PHE A 33 -22.41 10.11 13.20
C PHE A 33 -22.28 10.00 11.68
N LEU A 34 -22.23 11.14 10.96
CA LEU A 34 -22.01 11.13 9.51
C LEU A 34 -20.67 10.49 9.12
N TRP A 35 -19.61 10.72 9.90
CA TRP A 35 -18.33 10.06 9.69
C TRP A 35 -18.42 8.55 9.96
N VAL A 36 -19.04 8.13 11.07
CA VAL A 36 -19.22 6.71 11.41
C VAL A 36 -20.00 5.97 10.32
N GLU A 37 -21.09 6.56 9.83
CA GLU A 37 -21.90 5.97 8.76
C GLU A 37 -21.10 5.80 7.46
N ARG A 38 -20.27 6.79 7.13
CA ARG A 38 -19.39 6.74 5.96
C ARG A 38 -18.36 5.62 6.07
N GLU A 39 -17.69 5.51 7.21
CA GLU A 39 -16.70 4.43 7.44
C GLU A 39 -17.36 3.05 7.43
N GLN A 40 -18.56 2.93 8.02
CA GLN A 40 -19.31 1.68 7.99
C GLN A 40 -19.70 1.30 6.57
N GLN A 41 -20.09 2.26 5.73
CA GLN A 41 -20.39 2.02 4.33
C GLN A 41 -19.13 1.61 3.55
N ALA A 42 -18.00 2.29 3.75
CA ALA A 42 -16.73 1.96 3.11
C ALA A 42 -16.27 0.52 3.45
N LEU A 43 -16.42 0.10 4.72
CA LEU A 43 -16.12 -1.26 5.13
C LEU A 43 -17.04 -2.28 4.45
N ARG A 44 -18.35 -2.00 4.33
CA ARG A 44 -19.29 -2.87 3.61
C ARG A 44 -18.92 -3.00 2.14
N ASP A 45 -18.62 -1.89 1.49
CA ASP A 45 -18.21 -1.88 0.09
C ASP A 45 -16.92 -2.68 -0.11
N GLN A 46 -15.97 -2.56 0.82
CA GLN A 46 -14.73 -3.34 0.80
C GLN A 46 -14.99 -4.84 1.01
N ILE A 47 -15.88 -5.22 1.92
CA ILE A 47 -16.26 -6.64 2.12
C ILE A 47 -16.91 -7.21 0.85
N ILE A 48 -17.81 -6.45 0.22
CA ILE A 48 -18.46 -6.87 -1.04
C ILE A 48 -17.41 -7.03 -2.15
N ALA A 49 -16.55 -6.02 -2.32
CA ALA A 49 -15.50 -6.03 -3.33
C ALA A 49 -14.47 -7.15 -3.12
N ASN A 50 -14.16 -7.46 -1.86
CA ASN A 50 -13.19 -8.49 -1.48
C ASN A 50 -13.84 -9.81 -1.06
N SER A 51 -15.10 -10.06 -1.41
CA SER A 51 -15.76 -11.34 -1.11
C SER A 51 -14.98 -12.55 -1.63
N ARG A 52 -14.19 -12.37 -2.70
CA ARG A 52 -13.30 -13.41 -3.25
C ARG A 52 -12.01 -13.63 -2.48
N ALA A 53 -11.57 -12.65 -1.68
CA ALA A 53 -10.30 -12.75 -0.96
C ALA A 53 -10.32 -13.86 0.11
N GLU A 54 -11.49 -14.18 0.66
CA GLU A 54 -11.67 -15.28 1.62
C GLU A 54 -11.54 -16.64 0.92
N ASP A 55 -12.19 -16.80 -0.24
CA ASP A 55 -12.10 -18.01 -1.07
C ASP A 55 -10.67 -18.23 -1.58
N ASP A 56 -10.04 -17.17 -2.09
CA ASP A 56 -8.65 -17.21 -2.57
C ASP A 56 -7.68 -17.57 -1.43
N ALA A 57 -7.92 -17.07 -0.21
CA ALA A 57 -7.10 -17.42 0.95
C ALA A 57 -7.21 -18.93 1.30
N ALA A 58 -8.39 -19.54 1.14
CA ALA A 58 -8.56 -20.98 1.35
C ALA A 58 -7.79 -21.81 0.31
N VAL A 59 -7.86 -21.42 -0.96
CA VAL A 59 -7.11 -22.07 -2.05
C VAL A 59 -5.60 -21.91 -1.84
N LEU A 60 -5.14 -20.69 -1.54
CA LEU A 60 -3.72 -20.40 -1.32
C LEU A 60 -3.15 -21.14 -0.11
N PHE A 61 -3.95 -21.32 0.95
CA PHE A 61 -3.55 -22.09 2.11
C PHE A 61 -3.33 -23.57 1.78
N GLN A 62 -4.17 -24.18 0.94
CA GLN A 62 -3.98 -25.56 0.48
C GLN A 62 -2.73 -25.72 -0.38
N GLN A 63 -2.47 -24.76 -1.26
CA GLN A 63 -1.32 -24.78 -2.15
C GLN A 63 0.00 -24.53 -1.39
N THR A 64 -0.02 -23.64 -0.39
CA THR A 64 1.18 -23.18 0.31
C THR A 64 0.99 -23.07 1.82
N PRO A 65 0.76 -24.20 2.54
CA PRO A 65 0.42 -24.16 3.96
C PRO A 65 1.57 -23.67 4.86
N ASN A 66 2.81 -23.72 4.36
CA ASN A 66 4.01 -23.34 5.10
C ASN A 66 4.36 -21.84 4.99
N THR A 67 3.57 -21.05 4.23
CA THR A 67 3.84 -19.62 4.06
C THR A 67 3.75 -18.88 5.41
N PRO A 68 4.72 -18.00 5.75
CA PRO A 68 4.76 -17.34 7.06
C PRO A 68 3.52 -16.52 7.40
N ILE A 69 2.81 -16.00 6.40
CA ILE A 69 1.61 -15.16 6.58
C ILE A 69 0.53 -15.87 7.41
N TRP A 70 0.44 -17.20 7.31
CA TRP A 70 -0.55 -18.01 8.04
C TRP A 70 -0.31 -18.11 9.55
N LYS A 71 0.84 -17.64 10.05
CA LYS A 71 1.16 -17.64 11.49
C LYS A 71 0.64 -16.39 12.21
N TYR A 72 0.28 -15.34 11.47
CA TYR A 72 -0.15 -14.06 12.02
C TYR A 72 -1.67 -13.92 12.04
N GLN A 73 -2.18 -13.05 12.91
CA GLN A 73 -3.59 -12.70 12.93
C GLN A 73 -3.97 -11.91 11.65
N PRO A 74 -5.17 -12.11 11.07
CA PRO A 74 -6.27 -12.96 11.56
C PRO A 74 -6.14 -14.46 11.18
N PHE A 75 -5.14 -14.84 10.39
CA PHE A 75 -5.02 -16.19 9.79
C PHE A 75 -4.65 -17.31 10.77
N SER A 76 -4.15 -16.98 11.95
CA SER A 76 -3.89 -17.95 13.03
C SER A 76 -5.06 -18.13 14.00
N SER A 77 -6.16 -17.40 13.81
CA SER A 77 -7.37 -17.53 14.64
C SER A 77 -8.07 -18.88 14.46
N SER A 78 -8.78 -19.33 15.49
CA SER A 78 -9.53 -20.59 15.45
C SER A 78 -10.67 -20.57 14.43
N GLU A 79 -11.27 -19.39 14.27
CA GLU A 79 -12.34 -19.07 13.35
C GLU A 79 -11.86 -19.24 11.91
N PHE A 80 -10.70 -18.66 11.57
CA PHE A 80 -10.10 -18.82 10.26
C PHE A 80 -9.69 -20.27 10.00
N ARG A 81 -9.15 -20.99 11.00
CA ARG A 81 -8.82 -22.42 10.84
C ARG A 81 -10.05 -23.30 10.60
N ASN A 82 -11.14 -23.02 11.30
CA ASN A 82 -12.40 -23.71 11.09
C ASN A 82 -12.95 -23.43 9.70
N PHE A 83 -12.95 -22.17 9.26
CA PHE A 83 -13.31 -21.80 7.89
C PHE A 83 -12.47 -22.58 6.87
N LEU A 84 -11.14 -22.57 7.00
CA LEU A 84 -10.24 -23.30 6.10
C LEU A 84 -10.54 -24.80 6.03
N ALA A 85 -10.83 -25.44 7.17
CA ALA A 85 -11.16 -26.86 7.20
C ALA A 85 -12.45 -27.17 6.41
N HIS A 86 -13.50 -26.35 6.60
CA HIS A 86 -14.76 -26.50 5.86
C HIS A 86 -14.59 -26.18 4.38
N SER A 87 -13.97 -25.06 4.04
CA SER A 87 -13.74 -24.64 2.66
C SER A 87 -12.89 -25.65 1.90
N THR A 88 -11.92 -26.29 2.56
CA THR A 88 -11.11 -27.34 1.94
C THR A 88 -11.93 -28.56 1.55
N SER A 89 -12.84 -29.00 2.41
CA SER A 89 -13.74 -30.10 2.07
C SER A 89 -14.66 -29.76 0.89
N ILE A 90 -15.18 -28.52 0.84
CA ILE A 90 -16.07 -28.07 -0.23
C ILE A 90 -15.32 -28.00 -1.56
N ILE A 91 -14.11 -27.42 -1.57
CA ILE A 91 -13.27 -27.32 -2.76
C ILE A 91 -12.96 -28.72 -3.30
N GLN A 92 -12.50 -29.64 -2.46
CA GLN A 92 -12.21 -31.02 -2.88
C GLN A 92 -13.43 -31.74 -3.44
N GLN A 93 -14.60 -31.56 -2.81
CA GLN A 93 -15.85 -32.14 -3.30
C GLN A 93 -16.23 -31.56 -4.67
N ALA A 94 -16.13 -30.24 -4.85
CA ALA A 94 -16.42 -29.57 -6.11
C ALA A 94 -15.45 -30.01 -7.22
N GLU A 95 -14.16 -30.13 -6.91
CA GLU A 95 -13.14 -30.61 -7.83
C GLU A 95 -13.41 -32.06 -8.28
N GLU A 96 -13.72 -32.97 -7.35
CA GLU A 96 -14.02 -34.36 -7.70
C GLU A 96 -15.31 -34.46 -8.53
N SER A 97 -16.35 -33.69 -8.19
CA SER A 97 -17.58 -33.63 -8.98
C SER A 97 -17.34 -33.09 -10.40
N ALA A 98 -16.48 -32.08 -10.53
CA ALA A 98 -16.08 -31.54 -11.83
C ALA A 98 -15.26 -32.57 -12.62
N ARG A 99 -14.36 -33.29 -11.96
CA ARG A 99 -13.55 -34.36 -12.56
C ARG A 99 -14.41 -35.50 -13.10
N GLN A 100 -15.39 -35.94 -12.32
CA GLN A 100 -16.37 -36.94 -12.74
C GLN A 100 -17.17 -36.46 -13.94
N SER A 101 -17.66 -35.21 -13.90
CA SER A 101 -18.41 -34.61 -15.00
C SER A 101 -17.59 -34.55 -16.29
N LEU A 102 -16.32 -34.15 -16.20
CA LEU A 102 -15.36 -34.14 -17.32
C LEU A 102 -15.10 -35.55 -17.86
N SER A 103 -14.98 -36.55 -16.98
CA SER A 103 -14.76 -37.94 -17.39
C SER A 103 -15.96 -38.56 -18.12
N ASN A 104 -17.16 -38.05 -17.86
CA ASN A 104 -18.40 -38.47 -18.52
C ASN A 104 -18.64 -37.76 -19.85
N LEU A 105 -17.80 -36.78 -20.23
CA LEU A 105 -17.93 -36.09 -21.51
C LEU A 105 -17.45 -36.98 -22.67
N PRO A 106 -18.11 -36.92 -23.84
CA PRO A 106 -17.58 -37.48 -25.07
C PRO A 106 -16.16 -36.96 -25.35
N ALA A 107 -15.26 -37.86 -25.78
CA ALA A 107 -13.83 -37.58 -25.92
C ALA A 107 -13.52 -36.37 -26.81
N ASN A 108 -14.32 -36.12 -27.85
CA ASN A 108 -14.19 -34.97 -28.74
C ASN A 108 -14.45 -33.64 -28.01
N ILE A 109 -15.40 -33.61 -27.06
CA ILE A 109 -15.74 -32.42 -26.26
C ILE A 109 -14.67 -32.19 -25.18
N ALA A 110 -14.25 -33.26 -24.49
CA ALA A 110 -13.19 -33.17 -23.48
C ALA A 110 -11.86 -32.68 -24.08
N ASN A 111 -11.48 -33.18 -25.26
CA ASN A 111 -10.27 -32.75 -25.97
C ASN A 111 -10.38 -31.30 -26.47
N SER A 112 -11.54 -30.89 -26.97
CA SER A 112 -11.77 -29.50 -27.39
C SER A 112 -11.68 -28.54 -26.21
N PHE A 113 -12.31 -28.86 -25.08
CA PHE A 113 -12.27 -28.06 -23.85
C PHE A 113 -10.86 -27.97 -23.27
N LYS A 114 -10.13 -29.09 -23.23
CA LYS A 114 -8.73 -29.11 -22.80
C LYS A 114 -7.85 -28.24 -23.71
N GLY A 115 -8.03 -28.34 -25.02
CA GLY A 115 -7.32 -27.50 -26.00
C GLY A 115 -7.61 -26.01 -25.82
N SER A 116 -8.87 -25.63 -25.57
CA SER A 116 -9.24 -24.25 -25.32
C SER A 116 -8.65 -23.71 -24.01
N MET A 117 -8.66 -24.50 -22.93
CA MET A 117 -8.05 -24.07 -21.66
C MET A 117 -6.55 -23.88 -21.76
N VAL A 118 -5.84 -24.82 -22.41
CA VAL A 118 -4.39 -24.68 -22.63
C VAL A 118 -4.10 -23.43 -23.45
N THR A 119 -4.85 -23.18 -24.52
CA THR A 119 -4.67 -21.99 -25.35
C THR A 119 -4.93 -20.70 -24.56
N ALA A 120 -5.98 -20.66 -23.74
CA ALA A 120 -6.30 -19.52 -22.89
C ALA A 120 -5.18 -19.27 -21.86
N HIS A 121 -4.67 -20.32 -21.24
CA HIS A 121 -3.58 -20.24 -20.27
C HIS A 121 -2.28 -19.72 -20.91
N THR A 122 -1.91 -20.25 -22.09
CA THR A 122 -0.72 -19.77 -22.83
C THR A 122 -0.83 -18.27 -23.15
N ARG A 123 -1.99 -17.82 -23.65
CA ARG A 123 -2.22 -16.39 -23.94
C ARG A 123 -2.12 -15.51 -22.70
N GLN A 124 -2.58 -16.00 -21.54
CA GLN A 124 -2.48 -15.26 -20.29
C GLN A 124 -1.02 -15.10 -19.86
N LEU A 125 -0.21 -16.16 -19.97
CA LEU A 125 1.23 -16.11 -19.68
C LEU A 125 1.96 -15.13 -20.61
N GLU A 126 1.64 -15.14 -21.90
CA GLU A 126 2.17 -14.16 -22.87
C GLU A 126 1.83 -12.72 -22.46
N HIS A 127 0.58 -12.46 -22.06
CA HIS A 127 0.18 -11.15 -21.55
C HIS A 127 0.97 -10.72 -20.31
N GLN A 128 1.18 -11.64 -19.37
CA GLN A 128 1.95 -11.34 -18.17
C GLN A 128 3.41 -10.99 -18.49
N GLN A 129 4.04 -11.72 -19.41
CA GLN A 129 5.40 -11.42 -19.87
C GLN A 129 5.49 -10.04 -20.54
N ILE A 130 4.47 -9.66 -21.33
CA ILE A 130 4.42 -8.34 -21.97
C ILE A 130 4.33 -7.24 -20.90
N ILE A 131 3.50 -7.42 -19.88
CA ILE A 131 3.35 -6.45 -18.78
C ILE A 131 4.66 -6.32 -18.00
N GLU A 132 5.32 -7.43 -17.67
CA GLU A 132 6.60 -7.44 -16.97
C GLU A 132 7.70 -6.76 -17.78
N ALA A 133 7.80 -7.08 -19.08
CA ALA A 133 8.76 -6.45 -19.99
C ALA A 133 8.50 -4.94 -20.11
N SER A 134 7.23 -4.53 -20.22
CA SER A 134 6.84 -3.12 -20.28
C SER A 134 7.18 -2.38 -18.98
N THR A 135 6.90 -2.99 -17.82
CA THR A 135 7.15 -2.42 -16.50
C THR A 135 8.66 -2.29 -16.24
N SER A 136 9.44 -3.31 -16.60
CA SER A 136 10.91 -3.28 -16.53
C SER A 136 11.48 -2.16 -17.41
N HIS A 137 11.01 -2.07 -18.66
CA HIS A 137 11.42 -1.02 -19.59
C HIS A 137 11.06 0.39 -19.06
N PHE A 138 9.86 0.56 -18.51
CA PHE A 138 9.44 1.83 -17.93
C PHE A 138 10.25 2.20 -16.68
N SER A 139 10.52 1.23 -15.80
CA SER A 139 11.38 1.44 -14.63
C SER A 139 12.80 1.87 -15.03
N MET A 140 13.35 1.24 -16.06
CA MET A 140 14.64 1.61 -16.62
C MET A 140 14.63 3.04 -17.15
N GLN A 141 13.59 3.45 -17.90
CA GLN A 141 13.45 4.83 -18.38
C GLN A 141 13.35 5.85 -17.24
N LEU A 142 12.58 5.56 -16.19
CA LEU A 142 12.48 6.42 -15.01
C LEU A 142 13.82 6.55 -14.28
N SER A 143 14.58 5.46 -14.18
CA SER A 143 15.92 5.48 -13.58
C SER A 143 16.89 6.37 -14.37
N TYR A 144 16.88 6.27 -15.71
CA TYR A 144 17.68 7.14 -16.57
C TYR A 144 17.29 8.62 -16.40
N LEU A 145 16.00 8.91 -16.32
CA LEU A 145 15.49 10.28 -16.15
C LEU A 145 15.86 10.84 -14.77
N GLY A 146 15.75 10.03 -13.71
CA GLY A 146 16.18 10.40 -12.36
C GLY A 146 17.68 10.68 -12.28
N GLY A 147 18.51 9.88 -12.96
CA GLY A 147 19.94 10.12 -13.08
C GLY A 147 20.28 11.44 -13.79
N ALA A 148 19.58 11.76 -14.88
CA ALA A 148 19.74 13.01 -15.62
C ALA A 148 19.28 14.24 -14.81
N VAL A 149 18.19 14.13 -14.05
CA VAL A 149 17.73 15.22 -13.17
C VAL A 149 18.73 15.47 -12.04
N ASN A 150 19.27 14.41 -11.45
CA ASN A 150 20.29 14.54 -10.40
C ASN A 150 21.60 15.13 -10.94
N SER A 151 22.03 14.77 -12.15
CA SER A 151 23.23 15.35 -12.75
C SER A 151 23.05 16.85 -13.03
N LEU A 152 21.89 17.27 -13.51
CA LEU A 152 21.55 18.70 -13.69
C LEU A 152 21.46 19.47 -12.36
N ALA A 153 20.89 18.85 -11.31
CA ALA A 153 20.84 19.45 -9.98
C ALA A 153 22.24 19.62 -9.37
N THR A 154 23.12 18.64 -9.61
CA THR A 154 24.53 18.70 -9.17
C THR A 154 25.28 19.79 -9.94
N LEU A 155 25.07 19.87 -11.26
CA LEU A 155 25.66 20.91 -12.09
C LEU A 155 25.25 22.30 -11.59
N LYS A 156 23.96 22.53 -11.32
CA LYS A 156 23.45 23.80 -10.78
C LYS A 156 24.08 24.16 -9.42
N LYS A 157 24.22 23.18 -8.51
CA LYS A 157 24.90 23.41 -7.23
C LYS A 157 26.38 23.80 -7.41
N THR A 158 27.07 23.21 -8.39
CA THR A 158 28.45 23.58 -8.68
C THR A 158 28.58 24.97 -9.31
N THR A 159 27.65 25.37 -10.18
CA THR A 159 27.63 26.73 -10.75
C THR A 159 27.31 27.80 -9.69
N ASP A 160 26.37 27.52 -8.77
CA ASP A 160 26.04 28.43 -7.67
C ASP A 160 27.18 28.54 -6.63
N ALA A 161 27.96 27.47 -6.44
CA ALA A 161 29.13 27.47 -5.56
C ALA A 161 30.30 28.28 -6.16
N HIS A 162 30.62 28.08 -7.45
CA HIS A 162 31.65 28.87 -8.13
C HIS A 162 31.28 30.35 -8.27
N GLY A 163 30.00 30.68 -8.49
CA GLY A 163 29.55 32.07 -8.57
C GLY A 163 29.68 32.85 -7.25
N LYS A 164 29.51 32.18 -6.10
CA LYS A 164 29.71 32.82 -4.78
C LYS A 164 31.18 32.96 -4.40
N GLU A 165 32.04 32.07 -4.86
CA GLU A 165 33.48 32.15 -4.58
C GLU A 165 34.13 33.31 -5.35
N GLN A 166 33.77 33.49 -6.64
CA GLN A 166 34.25 34.62 -7.46
C GLN A 166 33.79 35.99 -6.96
N LEU A 167 32.52 36.12 -6.53
CA LEU A 167 32.01 37.37 -5.96
C LEU A 167 32.74 37.78 -4.66
N ASN A 168 33.22 36.81 -3.88
CA ASN A 168 33.92 37.08 -2.63
C ASN A 168 35.38 37.53 -2.88
N THR A 169 36.07 36.96 -3.88
CA THR A 169 37.41 37.41 -4.28
C THR A 169 37.38 38.81 -4.89
N ASP A 170 36.39 39.13 -5.72
CA ASP A 170 36.27 40.46 -6.33
C ASP A 170 35.95 41.55 -5.31
N ILE A 171 35.15 41.25 -4.27
CA ILE A 171 34.89 42.17 -3.15
C ILE A 171 36.17 42.39 -2.32
N VAL A 172 36.94 41.34 -2.05
CA VAL A 172 38.20 41.45 -1.30
C VAL A 172 39.22 42.28 -2.08
N ILE A 173 39.35 42.07 -3.40
CA ILE A 173 40.25 42.86 -4.25
C ILE A 173 39.79 44.33 -4.33
N ALA A 174 38.50 44.59 -4.50
CA ALA A 174 37.95 45.96 -4.55
C ALA A 174 38.08 46.72 -3.21
N SER A 175 38.09 46.00 -2.08
CA SER A 175 38.35 46.59 -0.76
C SER A 175 39.83 46.92 -0.55
N ALA A 176 40.75 46.06 -1.01
CA ALA A 176 42.19 46.26 -0.90
C ALA A 176 42.68 47.46 -1.74
N VAL A 177 42.09 47.69 -2.92
CA VAL A 177 42.40 48.85 -3.78
C VAL A 177 41.96 50.16 -3.12
N ARG A 178 40.78 50.19 -2.47
CA ARG A 178 40.27 51.37 -1.77
C ARG A 178 41.09 51.78 -0.55
N TYR A 179 41.64 50.83 0.20
CA TYR A 179 42.55 51.14 1.30
C TYR A 179 43.90 51.69 0.82
N HIS A 180 44.36 51.28 -0.37
CA HIS A 180 45.62 51.78 -0.92
C HIS A 180 45.51 53.21 -1.49
N GLU A 181 44.35 53.61 -2.00
CA GLU A 181 44.10 55.01 -2.41
C GLU A 181 43.89 55.95 -1.22
N ALA A 182 43.21 55.51 -0.16
CA ALA A 182 43.02 56.33 1.05
C ALA A 182 44.36 56.64 1.76
N SER A 183 45.31 55.68 1.75
CA SER A 183 46.66 55.87 2.30
C SER A 183 47.53 56.87 1.52
N LYS A 184 47.20 57.20 0.26
CA LYS A 184 47.95 58.19 -0.54
C LYS A 184 47.41 59.62 -0.40
N LEU A 185 46.24 59.81 0.22
CA LEU A 185 45.58 61.11 0.36
C LEU A 185 45.82 61.81 1.71
N GLY A 186 46.62 61.23 2.62
CA GLY A 186 47.11 61.94 3.81
C GLY A 186 46.01 62.52 4.70
N LEU A 187 45.23 61.64 5.33
CA LEU A 187 44.49 61.93 6.56
C LEU A 187 44.89 60.91 7.62
#